data_AF-A0A0T2ICF4-F1
#
_entry.id   AF-A0A0T2ICF4-F1
#
_cell.length_a   1.000
_cell.length_b   1.000
_cell.length_c   1.000
_cell.angle_alpha   90.00
_cell.angle_beta   90.00
_cell.angle_gamma   90.00
#
_symmetry.space_group_name_H-M   'P 1'
#
loop_
_entity.id
_entity.type
_entity.pdbx_description
1 polymer ?
#
loop_
_entity_poly.entity_id
_entity_poly.type
_entity_poly.pdbx_seq_one_letter_code
_entity_poly.pdbx_strand_id
1 'polypeptide(L)'
;MIRSLRAVVTCHWSARRIQRYLDADPAALLTPGEVSRLESHLATCETCAQVANEHRTLHRALSRWPGRPVPDPVAVARLRGFVDQLVGEQQ
;
A
#
# COMPACT_ATOMS: atom_id res chain seq x y z
N MET A 1 -22.06 -22.69 12.25
CA MET A 1 -21.38 -21.74 13.19
C MET A 1 -19.89 -21.56 12.92
N ILE A 2 -19.09 -22.63 12.71
CA ILE A 2 -17.62 -22.54 12.53
C ILE A 2 -17.18 -21.60 11.38
N ARG A 3 -17.98 -21.52 10.29
CA ARG A 3 -17.68 -20.69 9.12
C ARG A 3 -17.72 -19.18 9.40
N SER A 4 -18.66 -18.73 10.24
CA SER A 4 -18.80 -17.31 10.62
C SER A 4 -17.68 -16.86 11.56
N LEU A 5 -17.28 -17.70 12.52
CA LEU A 5 -16.16 -17.39 13.43
C LEU A 5 -14.84 -17.28 12.67
N ARG A 6 -14.58 -18.18 11.70
CA ARG A 6 -13.41 -18.07 10.82
C ARG A 6 -13.41 -16.78 10.02
N ALA A 7 -14.55 -16.39 9.45
CA ALA A 7 -14.68 -15.15 8.69
C ALA A 7 -14.37 -13.90 9.54
N VAL A 8 -14.84 -13.87 10.79
CA VAL A 8 -14.54 -12.77 11.74
C VAL A 8 -13.05 -12.71 12.06
N VAL A 9 -12.41 -13.86 12.32
CA VAL A 9 -10.96 -13.91 12.61
C VAL A 9 -10.14 -13.45 11.40
N THR A 10 -10.51 -13.84 10.19
CA THR A 10 -9.82 -13.38 8.96
C THR A 10 -10.03 -11.90 8.72
N CYS A 11 -11.24 -11.37 8.92
CA CYS A 11 -11.52 -9.94 8.78
C CYS A 11 -10.71 -9.14 9.80
N HIS A 12 -10.68 -9.57 11.06
CA HIS A 12 -9.91 -8.91 12.11
C HIS A 12 -8.41 -8.93 11.82
N TRP A 13 -7.89 -10.06 11.35
CA TRP A 13 -6.49 -10.18 10.93
C TRP A 13 -6.14 -9.23 9.78
N SER A 14 -7.01 -9.15 8.76
CA SER A 14 -6.83 -8.28 7.61
C SER A 14 -6.94 -6.79 7.98
N ALA A 15 -7.96 -6.40 8.76
CA ALA A 15 -8.16 -5.02 9.19
C ALA A 15 -6.92 -4.44 9.91
N ARG A 16 -6.25 -5.24 10.74
CA ARG A 16 -5.00 -4.82 11.44
C ARG A 16 -3.76 -4.72 10.54
N ARG A 17 -3.86 -5.13 9.28
CA ARG A 17 -2.74 -5.19 8.32
C ARG A 17 -2.95 -4.33 7.07
N ILE A 18 -4.19 -3.95 6.76
CA ILE A 18 -4.52 -3.11 5.59
C ILE A 18 -3.68 -1.83 5.56
N GLN A 19 -3.58 -1.10 6.69
CA GLN A 19 -2.82 0.15 6.71
C GLN A 19 -1.33 -0.07 6.40
N ARG A 20 -0.69 -1.03 7.07
CA ARG A 20 0.74 -1.37 6.83
C ARG A 20 0.99 -1.84 5.41
N TYR A 21 0.08 -2.62 4.85
CA TYR A 21 0.14 -3.06 3.46
C TYR A 21 0.08 -1.88 2.48
N LEU A 22 -0.83 -0.92 2.73
CA LEU A 22 -1.04 0.22 1.84
C LEU A 22 0.06 1.28 1.94
N ASP A 23 0.58 1.51 3.15
CA ASP A 23 1.63 2.51 3.38
C ASP A 23 3.02 2.01 2.95
N ALA A 24 3.16 0.71 2.65
CA ALA A 24 4.44 0.05 2.38
C ALA A 24 5.51 0.39 3.43
N ASP A 25 5.09 0.46 4.70
CA ASP A 25 5.91 0.94 5.80
C ASP A 25 7.21 0.12 5.90
N PRO A 26 8.40 0.73 5.64
CA PRO A 26 9.66 0.02 5.69
C PRO A 26 10.00 -0.47 7.11
N ALA A 27 9.42 0.11 8.15
CA ALA A 27 9.59 -0.34 9.53
C ALA A 27 8.71 -1.55 9.88
N ALA A 28 7.72 -1.89 9.05
CA ALA A 28 6.75 -2.94 9.32
C ALA A 28 6.34 -3.72 8.07
N LEU A 29 7.34 -4.16 7.29
CA LEU A 29 7.13 -4.96 6.07
C LEU A 29 6.33 -6.22 6.36
N LEU A 30 5.33 -6.47 5.52
CA LEU A 30 4.60 -7.73 5.49
C LEU A 30 5.43 -8.78 4.75
N THR A 31 5.41 -10.01 5.25
CA THR A 31 6.02 -11.12 4.52
C THR A 31 5.23 -11.41 3.22
N PRO A 32 5.85 -11.99 2.18
CA PRO A 32 5.16 -12.33 0.93
C PRO A 32 3.91 -13.22 1.15
N GLY A 33 3.98 -14.14 2.12
CA GLY A 33 2.84 -14.99 2.48
C GLY A 33 1.70 -14.21 3.14
N GLU A 34 2.01 -13.21 3.98
CA GLU A 34 1.00 -12.32 4.54
C GLU A 34 0.36 -11.44 3.47
N VAL A 35 1.15 -10.93 2.52
CA VAL A 35 0.64 -10.16 1.38
C VAL A 35 -0.35 -10.99 0.57
N SER A 36 0.04 -12.18 0.13
CA SER A 36 -0.82 -13.05 -0.67
C SER A 36 -2.12 -13.43 0.07
N ARG A 37 -2.03 -13.70 1.38
CA ARG A 37 -3.20 -13.97 2.23
C ARG A 37 -4.13 -12.77 2.32
N LEU A 38 -3.58 -11.57 2.50
CA LEU A 38 -4.35 -10.35 2.59
C LEU A 38 -5.06 -10.04 1.28
N GLU A 39 -4.36 -10.12 0.15
CA GLU A 39 -4.91 -9.91 -1.19
C GLU A 39 -6.03 -10.90 -1.50
N SER A 40 -5.84 -12.18 -1.18
CA SER A 40 -6.87 -13.22 -1.33
C SER A 40 -8.13 -12.90 -0.51
N HIS A 41 -7.97 -12.34 0.69
CA HIS A 41 -9.10 -11.93 1.51
C HIS A 41 -9.80 -10.68 0.98
N LEU A 42 -9.05 -9.67 0.54
CA LEU A 42 -9.60 -8.45 -0.05
C LEU A 42 -10.38 -8.73 -1.35
N ALA A 43 -10.00 -9.77 -2.09
CA ALA A 43 -10.73 -10.21 -3.28
C ALA A 43 -12.12 -10.82 -2.97
N THR A 44 -12.37 -11.23 -1.73
CA THR A 44 -13.57 -12.00 -1.35
C THR A 44 -14.43 -11.33 -0.28
N CYS A 45 -13.88 -10.41 0.51
CA CYS A 45 -14.59 -9.71 1.57
C CYS A 45 -14.85 -8.25 1.20
N GLU A 46 -16.11 -7.93 0.91
CA GLU A 46 -16.55 -6.58 0.52
C GLU A 46 -16.24 -5.53 1.60
N THR A 47 -16.47 -5.84 2.87
CA THR A 47 -16.18 -4.93 3.98
C THR A 47 -14.70 -4.56 4.06
N CYS A 48 -13.80 -5.55 3.98
CA CYS A 48 -12.36 -5.27 4.02
C CYS A 48 -11.89 -4.54 2.74
N ALA A 49 -12.48 -4.87 1.59
CA ALA A 49 -12.20 -4.18 0.33
C ALA A 49 -12.60 -2.70 0.38
N GLN A 50 -13.76 -2.39 0.98
CA GLN A 50 -14.23 -1.02 1.17
C GLN A 50 -13.27 -0.23 2.06
N VAL A 51 -12.87 -0.78 3.21
CA VAL A 51 -11.89 -0.14 4.12
C VAL A 51 -10.58 0.15 3.39
N ALA A 52 -10.06 -0.81 2.62
CA ALA A 52 -8.85 -0.61 1.83
C ALA A 52 -9.02 0.50 0.77
N ASN A 53 -10.20 0.63 0.17
CA ASN A 53 -10.50 1.69 -0.79
C ASN A 53 -10.59 3.08 -0.12
N GLU A 54 -11.18 3.17 1.07
CA GLU A 54 -11.24 4.40 1.86
C GLU A 54 -9.82 4.89 2.21
N HIS A 55 -8.95 4.00 2.68
CA HIS A 55 -7.54 4.34 2.94
C HIS A 55 -6.81 4.82 1.67
N ARG A 56 -6.98 4.16 0.53
CA ARG A 56 -6.40 4.60 -0.75
C ARG A 56 -6.93 5.98 -1.16
N THR A 57 -8.20 6.24 -0.93
CA THR A 57 -8.83 7.53 -1.24
C THR A 57 -8.25 8.63 -0.36
N LEU A 58 -8.14 8.39 0.94
CA LEU A 58 -7.50 9.31 1.89
C LEU A 58 -6.04 9.58 1.52
N HIS A 59 -5.26 8.54 1.23
CA HIS A 59 -3.86 8.70 0.79
C HIS A 59 -3.76 9.57 -0.48
N ARG A 60 -4.63 9.37 -1.47
CA ARG A 60 -4.69 10.18 -2.69
C ARG A 60 -5.11 11.63 -2.45
N ALA A 61 -5.97 11.88 -1.47
CA ALA A 61 -6.37 13.23 -1.09
C ALA A 61 -5.22 13.95 -0.38
N LEU A 62 -4.57 13.28 0.58
CA LEU A 62 -3.44 13.80 1.33
C LEU A 62 -2.21 14.03 0.44
N SER A 63 -1.97 13.18 -0.55
CA SER A 63 -0.84 13.35 -1.48
C SER A 63 -0.96 14.60 -2.38
N ARG A 64 -2.19 15.10 -2.57
CA ARG A 64 -2.49 16.32 -3.32
C ARG A 64 -2.65 17.56 -2.42
N TRP A 65 -2.47 17.41 -1.11
CA TRP A 65 -2.65 18.50 -0.17
C TRP A 65 -1.68 19.65 -0.50
N PRO A 66 -2.16 20.89 -0.69
CA PRO A 66 -1.36 22.01 -1.18
C PRO A 66 -0.27 22.50 -0.21
N GLY A 67 -0.33 22.07 1.05
CA GLY A 67 0.73 22.31 2.06
C GLY A 67 1.85 21.27 2.08
N ARG A 68 1.87 20.29 1.15
CA ARG A 68 2.94 19.30 1.08
C ARG A 68 4.22 19.95 0.53
N PRO A 69 5.39 19.71 1.13
CA PRO A 69 6.65 20.20 0.58
C PRO A 69 6.82 19.67 -0.85
N VAL A 70 6.99 20.58 -1.80
CA VAL A 70 7.35 20.21 -3.17
C VAL A 70 8.81 19.76 -3.14
N PRO A 71 9.16 18.59 -3.72
CA PRO A 71 10.54 18.16 -3.81
C PRO A 71 11.38 19.21 -4.53
N ASP A 72 12.61 19.45 -4.06
CA ASP A 72 13.55 20.36 -4.72
C ASP A 72 13.70 19.98 -6.22
N PRO A 73 13.36 20.88 -7.16
CA PRO A 73 13.45 20.61 -8.59
C PRO A 73 14.83 20.12 -9.04
N VAL A 74 15.90 20.61 -8.40
CA VAL A 74 17.27 20.21 -8.72
C VAL A 74 17.53 18.77 -8.30
N ALA A 75 17.04 18.37 -7.12
CA ALA A 75 17.11 16.98 -6.66
C ALA A 75 16.33 16.04 -7.60
N VAL A 76 15.14 16.45 -8.06
CA VAL A 76 14.35 15.67 -9.02
C VAL A 76 15.07 15.51 -10.35
N ALA A 77 15.71 16.57 -10.86
CA ALA A 77 16.47 16.51 -12.11
C ALA A 77 17.66 15.55 -12.02
N ARG A 78 18.41 15.56 -10.90
CA ARG A 78 19.50 14.61 -10.66
C ARG A 78 19.00 13.17 -10.63
N LEU A 79 17.88 12.93 -9.94
CA LEU A 79 17.33 11.58 -9.79
C LEU A 79 16.85 11.02 -11.14
N ARG A 80 16.26 11.87 -12.00
CA ARG A 80 15.89 11.50 -13.38
C ARG A 80 17.12 11.13 -14.20
N GLY A 81 18.16 11.97 -14.20
CA GLY A 81 19.40 11.66 -14.94
C GLY A 81 20.07 10.37 -14.48
N PHE A 82 20.02 10.07 -13.18
CA PHE A 82 20.53 8.81 -12.64
C PHE A 82 19.72 7.59 -13.11
N VAL A 83 18.38 7.69 -13.13
CA VAL A 83 17.52 6.63 -13.66
C VAL A 83 17.75 6.42 -15.16
N ASP A 84 17.88 7.50 -15.93
CA ASP A 84 18.14 7.44 -17.37
C ASP A 84 19.48 6.72 -17.65
N GLN A 85 20.50 6.99 -16.84
CA GLN A 85 21.78 6.29 -16.90
C GLN A 85 21.63 4.79 -16.63
N LEU A 86 20.93 4.40 -15.56
CA LEU A 86 20.72 2.99 -15.21
C LEU A 86 19.94 2.22 -16.28
N VAL A 87 18.93 2.85 -16.91
CA VAL A 87 18.15 2.21 -17.99
C VAL A 87 18.98 2.12 -19.27
N GLY A 88 19.82 3.12 -19.56
CA GLY A 88 20.72 3.11 -20.71
C GLY A 88 21.87 2.09 -20.61
N GLU A 89 22.31 1.76 -19.39
CA GLU A 89 23.37 0.77 -19.13
C GLU A 89 22.89 -0.70 -19.19
N GLN A 90 21.58 -0.95 -19.29
CA GLN A 90 21.01 -2.31 -19.40
C GLN A 90 20.68 -2.78 -20.83
N GLN A 91 21.10 -2.03 -21.86
CA GLN A 91 21.04 -2.43 -23.28
C GLN A 91 22.43 -2.75 -23.82
#